data_AF-A0A7S2H4Y4-F1
#
_entry.id   AF-A0A7S2H4Y4-F1
#
_cell.length_a   1.000
_cell.length_b   1.000
_cell.length_c   1.000
_cell.angle_alpha   90.00
_cell.angle_beta   90.00
_cell.angle_gamma   90.00
#
_symmetry.space_group_name_H-M   'P 1'
#
loop_
_entity.id
_entity.type
_entity.pdbx_description
1 polymer ?
#
loop_
_entity_poly.entity_id
_entity_poly.type
_entity_poly.pdbx_seq_one_letter_code
_entity_poly.pdbx_strand_id
1 'polypeptide(L)'
;AASSFDIHATLTARIEQGSQNRLKILDNLKLLNARYTDAISLLPKLKSKSMVKSSGKKQEHDGIDGEILDLDRHRSTTGNLSLTEEKNILRQVDKLKKRKTALAEYLVMEDKVKEIKAERELEKQRLDTLEEVQSELQLAL
;
A
#
# COMPACT_ATOMS: atom_id res chain seq x y z
N ALA A 1 -14.76 49.55 -13.45
CA ALA A 1 -13.66 49.13 -12.56
C ALA A 1 -14.30 48.68 -11.25
N ALA A 2 -13.89 47.54 -10.69
CA ALA A 2 -14.32 47.15 -9.34
C ALA A 2 -13.80 48.19 -8.33
N SER A 3 -14.57 48.51 -7.30
CA SER A 3 -14.10 49.44 -6.27
C SER A 3 -12.98 48.78 -5.45
N SER A 4 -12.09 49.59 -4.86
CA SER A 4 -11.04 49.08 -3.98
C SER A 4 -11.59 48.25 -2.81
N PHE A 5 -12.82 48.56 -2.35
CA PHE A 5 -13.52 47.83 -1.31
C PHE A 5 -13.96 46.43 -1.78
N ASP A 6 -14.44 46.31 -3.02
CA ASP A 6 -14.84 45.02 -3.60
C ASP A 6 -13.64 44.09 -3.81
N ILE A 7 -12.47 44.66 -4.16
CA ILE A 7 -11.22 43.91 -4.32
C ILE A 7 -10.75 43.37 -2.97
N HIS A 8 -10.73 44.21 -1.94
CA HIS A 8 -10.33 43.80 -0.59
C HIS A 8 -11.24 42.68 -0.05
N ALA A 9 -12.57 42.84 -0.13
CA ALA A 9 -13.51 41.83 0.34
C ALA A 9 -13.34 40.49 -0.41
N THR A 10 -13.08 40.54 -1.73
CA THR A 10 -12.83 39.34 -2.54
C THR A 10 -11.54 38.64 -2.15
N LEU A 11 -10.46 39.39 -1.91
CA LEU A 11 -9.16 38.84 -1.48
C LEU A 11 -9.28 38.19 -0.10
N THR A 12 -9.94 38.84 0.86
CA THR A 12 -10.20 38.28 2.19
C THR A 12 -10.96 36.95 2.11
N ALA A 13 -12.04 36.89 1.31
CA ALA A 13 -12.82 35.66 1.14
C ALA A 13 -11.99 34.51 0.53
N ARG A 14 -11.09 34.81 -0.42
CA ARG A 14 -10.19 33.81 -1.01
C ARG A 14 -9.15 33.29 -0.02
N ILE A 15 -8.60 34.16 0.84
CA ILE A 15 -7.67 33.77 1.90
C ILE A 15 -8.35 32.86 2.93
N GLU A 16 -9.59 33.19 3.33
CA GLU A 16 -10.39 32.35 4.22
C GLU A 16 -10.69 30.98 3.59
N GLN A 17 -11.09 30.95 2.31
CA GLN A 17 -11.32 29.70 1.58
C GLN A 17 -10.04 28.86 1.50
N GLY A 18 -8.88 29.47 1.24
CA GLY A 18 -7.59 28.80 1.28
C GLY A 18 -7.31 28.18 2.65
N SER A 19 -7.65 28.88 3.74
CA SER A 19 -7.42 28.41 5.11
C SER A 19 -8.30 27.20 5.43
N GLN A 20 -9.54 27.19 4.95
CA GLN A 20 -10.43 26.03 5.05
C GLN A 20 -9.90 24.84 4.24
N ASN A 21 -9.39 25.06 3.03
CA ASN A 21 -8.80 24.00 2.21
C ASN A 21 -7.54 23.43 2.85
N ARG A 22 -6.70 24.28 3.46
CA ARG A 22 -5.50 23.88 4.19
C ARG A 22 -5.84 22.92 5.34
N LEU A 23 -6.86 23.25 6.13
CA LEU A 23 -7.32 22.36 7.21
C LEU A 23 -7.78 20.99 6.68
N LYS A 24 -8.53 20.96 5.57
CA LYS A 24 -8.96 19.70 4.93
C LYS A 24 -7.79 18.84 4.46
N ILE A 25 -6.77 19.45 3.85
CA ILE A 25 -5.56 18.73 3.40
C ILE A 25 -4.80 18.16 4.61
N LEU A 26 -4.66 18.94 5.69
CA LEU A 26 -4.01 18.48 6.92
C LEU A 26 -4.76 17.29 7.58
N ASP A 27 -6.09 17.34 7.61
CA ASP A 27 -6.91 16.24 8.11
C ASP A 27 -6.76 14.98 7.24
N ASN A 28 -6.74 15.13 5.92
CA ASN A 28 -6.48 14.04 4.99
C ASN A 28 -5.09 13.42 5.21
N LEU A 29 -4.05 14.25 5.36
CA LEU A 29 -2.70 13.79 5.66
C LEU A 29 -2.63 13.01 6.99
N LYS A 30 -3.36 13.46 8.02
CA LYS A 30 -3.46 12.74 9.30
C LYS A 30 -4.11 11.37 9.12
N LEU A 31 -5.20 11.28 8.36
CA LEU A 31 -5.86 10.01 8.05
C LEU A 31 -4.93 9.07 7.26
N LEU A 32 -4.23 9.58 6.25
CA LEU A 32 -3.28 8.80 5.45
C LEU A 32 -2.11 8.30 6.31
N ASN A 33 -1.61 9.12 7.25
CA ASN A 33 -0.58 8.70 8.20
C ASN A 33 -1.04 7.54 9.09
N ALA A 34 -2.28 7.59 9.58
CA ALA A 34 -2.86 6.50 10.37
C ALA A 34 -2.95 5.21 9.54
N ARG A 35 -3.57 5.29 8.35
CA ARG A 35 -3.69 4.14 7.42
C ARG A 35 -2.33 3.55 7.04
N TYR A 36 -1.32 4.40 6.81
CA TYR A 36 0.04 3.98 6.50
C TYR A 36 0.68 3.22 7.67
N THR A 37 0.54 3.74 8.89
CA THR A 37 1.08 3.13 10.11
C THR A 37 0.43 1.76 10.36
N ASP A 38 -0.89 1.68 10.21
CA ASP A 38 -1.63 0.42 10.34
C ASP A 38 -1.15 -0.61 9.31
N ALA A 39 -1.05 -0.23 8.04
CA ALA A 39 -0.59 -1.12 6.98
C ALA A 39 0.85 -1.62 7.20
N ILE A 40 1.76 -0.74 7.62
CA ILE A 40 3.14 -1.13 7.95
C ILE A 40 3.20 -2.07 9.15
N SER A 41 2.37 -1.85 10.18
CA SER A 41 2.37 -2.71 11.37
C SER A 41 1.98 -4.17 11.07
N LEU A 42 1.22 -4.38 9.98
CA LEU A 42 0.77 -5.70 9.53
C LEU A 42 1.83 -6.43 8.68
N LEU A 43 2.68 -5.70 7.97
CA LEU A 43 3.68 -6.29 7.06
C LEU A 43 4.64 -7.30 7.74
N PRO A 44 5.20 -7.04 8.94
CA PRO A 44 6.06 -8.02 9.63
C PRO A 44 5.33 -9.35 9.92
N LYS A 45 4.05 -9.27 10.33
CA LYS A 45 3.23 -10.46 10.63
C LYS A 45 2.92 -11.26 9.37
N LEU A 46 2.67 -10.60 8.24
CA LEU A 46 2.44 -11.25 6.96
C LEU A 46 3.74 -11.83 6.37
N LYS A 47 4.87 -11.13 6.56
CA LYS A 47 6.20 -11.61 6.14
C LYS A 47 6.61 -12.88 6.87
N SER A 48 6.37 -12.97 8.17
CA SER A 48 6.70 -14.18 8.95
C SER A 48 5.84 -15.38 8.52
N LYS A 49 4.54 -15.17 8.27
CA LYS A 49 3.63 -16.22 7.78
C LYS A 49 3.99 -16.72 6.38
N SER A 50 4.41 -15.81 5.50
CA SER A 50 4.76 -16.14 4.10
C SER A 50 6.15 -16.75 3.94
N MET A 51 6.98 -16.76 5.00
CA MET A 51 8.36 -17.27 4.99
C MET A 51 9.23 -16.67 3.86
N VAL A 52 8.89 -15.46 3.41
CA VAL A 52 9.51 -14.79 2.28
C VAL A 52 10.94 -14.41 2.58
N LYS A 53 11.85 -14.83 1.71
CA LYS A 53 13.20 -14.29 1.65
C LYS A 53 13.14 -12.98 0.86
N SER A 54 13.88 -11.97 1.30
CA SER A 54 13.67 -10.55 0.96
C SER A 54 13.69 -10.14 -0.53
N SER A 55 14.02 -11.03 -1.47
CA SER A 55 14.12 -10.74 -2.90
C SER A 55 13.32 -11.74 -3.73
N GLY A 56 12.57 -11.26 -4.74
CA GLY A 56 11.90 -12.12 -5.71
C GLY A 56 10.48 -12.58 -5.34
N LYS A 57 9.81 -11.89 -4.42
CA LYS A 57 8.50 -12.29 -3.84
C LYS A 57 7.41 -12.64 -4.87
N LYS A 58 7.33 -11.90 -5.97
CA LYS A 58 6.39 -12.19 -7.06
C LYS A 58 6.77 -13.47 -7.81
N GLN A 59 8.06 -13.66 -8.10
CA GLN A 59 8.57 -14.91 -8.69
C GLN A 59 8.40 -16.10 -7.73
N GLU A 60 8.56 -15.89 -6.42
CA GLU A 60 8.31 -16.90 -5.40
C GLU A 60 6.83 -17.30 -5.36
N HIS A 61 5.90 -16.33 -5.46
CA HIS A 61 4.46 -16.60 -5.55
C HIS A 61 4.11 -17.42 -6.78
N ASP A 62 4.64 -17.01 -7.94
CA ASP A 62 4.35 -17.63 -9.22
C ASP A 62 5.04 -19.00 -9.37
N GLY A 63 6.20 -19.18 -8.73
CA GLY A 63 6.97 -20.43 -8.71
C GLY A 63 6.36 -21.53 -7.84
N ILE A 64 5.59 -21.19 -6.81
CA ILE A 64 4.94 -22.18 -5.93
C ILE A 64 3.98 -23.09 -6.70
N ASP A 65 3.27 -22.59 -7.71
CA ASP A 65 2.40 -23.43 -8.53
C ASP A 65 3.19 -24.49 -9.32
N GLY A 66 4.38 -24.13 -9.78
CA GLY A 66 5.32 -25.07 -10.40
C GLY A 66 5.80 -26.13 -9.42
N GLU A 67 6.20 -25.73 -8.21
CA GLU A 67 6.62 -26.67 -7.16
C GLU A 67 5.51 -27.65 -6.75
N ILE A 68 4.27 -27.17 -6.65
CA ILE A 68 3.10 -28.04 -6.36
C ILE A 68 2.90 -29.03 -7.51
N LEU A 69 2.96 -28.56 -8.76
CA LEU A 69 2.78 -29.40 -9.94
C LEU A 69 3.87 -30.47 -10.06
N ASP A 70 5.11 -30.14 -9.72
CA ASP A 70 6.22 -31.11 -9.71
C ASP A 70 6.05 -32.16 -8.61
N LEU A 71 5.58 -31.76 -7.42
CA LEU A 71 5.26 -32.69 -6.34
C LEU A 71 4.09 -33.62 -6.69
N ASP A 72 3.04 -33.09 -7.33
CA ASP A 72 1.89 -33.87 -7.78
C ASP A 72 2.28 -34.82 -8.92
N ARG A 73 3.17 -34.40 -9.83
CA ARG A 73 3.77 -35.28 -10.84
C ARG A 73 4.57 -36.40 -10.20
N HIS A 74 5.49 -36.07 -9.28
CA HIS A 74 6.28 -37.07 -8.56
C HIS A 74 5.38 -38.08 -7.84
N ARG A 75 4.28 -37.64 -7.22
CA ARG A 75 3.27 -38.53 -6.61
C ARG A 75 2.63 -39.47 -7.63
N SER A 76 2.32 -38.97 -8.82
CA SER A 76 1.56 -39.70 -9.85
C SER A 76 2.44 -40.62 -10.71
N THR A 77 3.71 -40.28 -10.93
CA THR A 77 4.62 -41.02 -11.81
C THR A 77 5.47 -42.04 -11.07
N THR A 78 5.62 -41.92 -9.75
CA THR A 78 6.41 -42.86 -8.95
C THR A 78 5.56 -44.05 -8.55
N GLY A 79 5.69 -45.15 -9.30
CA GLY A 79 4.82 -46.34 -9.16
C GLY A 79 4.91 -47.11 -7.84
N ASN A 80 5.87 -46.79 -6.95
CA ASN A 80 6.10 -47.48 -5.68
C ASN A 80 6.38 -46.51 -4.51
N LEU A 81 5.58 -45.45 -4.36
CA LEU A 81 5.66 -44.62 -3.15
C LEU A 81 5.14 -45.40 -1.93
N SER A 82 5.90 -45.36 -0.84
CA SER A 82 5.40 -45.78 0.46
C SER A 82 4.32 -44.81 0.94
N LEU A 83 3.39 -45.30 1.76
CA LEU A 83 2.36 -44.47 2.43
C LEU A 83 2.98 -43.28 3.19
N THR A 84 4.20 -43.43 3.71
CA THR A 84 4.92 -42.38 4.42
C THR A 84 5.40 -41.29 3.46
N GLU A 85 5.95 -41.67 2.30
CA GLU A 85 6.38 -40.72 1.27
C GLU A 85 5.19 -39.97 0.68
N GLU A 86 4.09 -40.67 0.40
CA GLU A 86 2.87 -40.05 -0.12
C GLU A 86 2.30 -39.02 0.88
N LYS A 87 2.24 -39.38 2.18
CA LYS A 87 1.85 -38.43 3.24
C LYS A 87 2.80 -37.23 3.33
N ASN A 88 4.09 -37.44 3.12
CA ASN A 88 5.07 -36.36 3.15
C ASN A 88 4.89 -35.40 1.98
N ILE A 89 4.63 -35.91 0.76
CA ILE A 89 4.35 -35.08 -0.42
C ILE A 89 3.09 -34.24 -0.19
N LEU A 90 1.99 -34.86 0.28
CA LEU A 90 0.75 -34.13 0.57
C LEU A 90 0.96 -33.02 1.61
N ARG A 91 1.73 -33.29 2.67
CA ARG A 91 2.10 -32.27 3.67
C ARG A 91 2.93 -31.12 3.08
N GLN A 92 3.82 -31.41 2.13
CA GLN A 92 4.60 -30.38 1.45
C GLN A 92 3.70 -29.51 0.56
N VAL A 93 2.80 -30.11 -0.21
CA VAL A 93 1.80 -29.38 -1.01
C VAL A 93 0.93 -28.47 -0.12
N ASP A 94 0.44 -28.96 1.01
CA ASP A 94 -0.34 -28.14 1.94
C ASP A 94 0.45 -26.96 2.51
N LYS A 95 1.75 -27.16 2.82
CA LYS A 95 2.63 -26.06 3.26
C LYS A 95 2.82 -25.02 2.14
N LEU A 96 3.03 -25.47 0.91
CA LEU A 96 3.18 -24.60 -0.25
C LEU A 96 1.91 -23.77 -0.52
N LYS A 97 0.73 -24.40 -0.46
CA LYS A 97 -0.56 -23.69 -0.59
C LYS A 97 -0.73 -22.60 0.48
N LYS A 98 -0.46 -22.92 1.75
CA LYS A 98 -0.51 -21.94 2.86
C LYS A 98 0.48 -20.79 2.66
N ARG A 99 1.70 -21.11 2.22
CA ARG A 99 2.74 -20.12 1.91
C ARG A 99 2.29 -19.19 0.78
N LYS A 100 1.69 -19.73 -0.29
CA LYS A 100 1.18 -18.96 -1.43
C LYS A 100 0.12 -17.94 -1.00
N THR A 101 -0.87 -18.37 -0.21
CA THR A 101 -1.92 -17.48 0.30
C THR A 101 -1.32 -16.35 1.15
N ALA A 102 -0.44 -16.69 2.09
CA ALA A 102 0.22 -15.68 2.92
C ALA A 102 1.09 -14.71 2.10
N LEU A 103 1.71 -15.19 1.03
CA LEU A 103 2.51 -14.38 0.12
C LEU A 103 1.65 -13.42 -0.71
N ALA A 104 0.49 -13.88 -1.19
CA ALA A 104 -0.48 -13.01 -1.87
C ALA A 104 -0.99 -11.90 -0.94
N GLU A 105 -1.35 -12.23 0.30
CA GLU A 105 -1.76 -11.24 1.31
C GLU A 105 -0.66 -10.20 1.59
N TYR A 106 0.59 -10.67 1.68
CA TYR A 106 1.74 -9.80 1.88
C TYR A 106 1.95 -8.84 0.70
N LEU A 107 1.88 -9.33 -0.53
CA LEU A 107 2.05 -8.52 -1.75
C LEU A 107 0.97 -7.42 -1.85
N VAL A 108 -0.29 -7.79 -1.61
CA VAL A 108 -1.41 -6.83 -1.59
C VAL A 108 -1.17 -5.73 -0.54
N MET A 109 -0.66 -6.10 0.64
CA MET A 109 -0.35 -5.11 1.68
C MET A 109 0.84 -4.21 1.30
N GLU A 110 1.88 -4.75 0.64
CA GLU A 110 3.00 -3.94 0.15
C GLU A 110 2.53 -2.91 -0.88
N ASP A 111 1.67 -3.31 -1.82
CA ASP A 111 1.15 -2.40 -2.84
C ASP A 111 0.25 -1.33 -2.22
N LYS A 112 -0.60 -1.69 -1.25
CA LYS A 112 -1.38 -0.73 -0.47
C LYS A 112 -0.50 0.30 0.26
N VAL A 113 0.64 -0.12 0.81
CA VAL A 113 1.60 0.81 1.46
C VAL A 113 2.20 1.78 0.43
N LYS A 114 2.53 1.31 -0.78
CA LYS A 114 3.03 2.18 -1.85
C LYS A 114 1.97 3.18 -2.31
N GLU A 115 0.73 2.74 -2.49
CA GLU A 115 -0.41 3.60 -2.86
C GLU A 115 -0.61 4.71 -1.83
N ILE A 116 -0.72 4.37 -0.54
CA ILE A 116 -0.88 5.36 0.53
C ILE A 116 0.32 6.31 0.57
N LYS A 117 1.55 5.82 0.33
CA LYS A 117 2.74 6.68 0.26
C LYS A 117 2.65 7.68 -0.90
N ALA A 118 2.18 7.25 -2.06
CA ALA A 118 1.97 8.13 -3.22
C ALA A 118 0.87 9.17 -2.96
N GLU A 119 -0.26 8.76 -2.36
CA GLU A 119 -1.34 9.67 -1.96
C GLU A 119 -0.85 10.74 -0.96
N ARG A 120 -0.04 10.34 0.02
CA ARG A 120 0.56 11.27 0.99
C ARG A 120 1.46 12.31 0.33
N GLU A 121 2.25 11.89 -0.66
CA GLU A 121 3.16 12.80 -1.35
C GLU A 121 2.38 13.81 -2.19
N LEU A 122 1.31 13.37 -2.86
CA LEU A 122 0.42 14.25 -3.60
C LEU A 122 -0.27 15.29 -2.68
N GLU A 123 -0.77 14.87 -1.52
CA GLU A 123 -1.40 15.79 -0.57
C GLU A 123 -0.41 16.79 0.03
N LYS A 124 0.87 16.42 0.21
CA LYS A 124 1.92 17.38 0.60
C LYS A 124 2.17 18.42 -0.49
N GLN A 125 2.32 17.98 -1.74
CA GLN A 125 2.51 18.91 -2.87
C GLN A 125 1.33 19.88 -3.01
N ARG A 126 0.10 19.39 -2.79
CA ARG A 126 -1.10 20.23 -2.74
C ARG A 126 -1.07 21.23 -1.59
N LEU A 127 -0.58 20.82 -0.42
CA LEU A 127 -0.41 21.71 0.73
C LEU A 127 0.60 22.82 0.42
N ASP A 128 1.78 22.45 -0.08
CA ASP A 128 2.86 23.41 -0.40
C ASP A 128 2.37 24.44 -1.42
N THR A 129 1.73 23.99 -2.51
CA THR A 129 1.16 24.88 -3.54
C THR A 129 0.10 25.83 -2.95
N LEU A 130 -0.73 25.32 -2.04
CA LEU A 130 -1.77 26.14 -1.40
C LEU A 130 -1.15 27.19 -0.47
N GLU A 131 -0.12 26.84 0.29
CA GLU A 131 0.59 27.76 1.19
C GLU A 131 1.32 28.86 0.42
N GLU A 132 1.89 28.55 -0.76
CA GLU A 132 2.46 29.54 -1.68
C GLU A 132 1.39 30.53 -2.18
N VAL A 133 0.29 30.01 -2.73
CA VAL A 133 -0.82 30.85 -3.25
C VAL A 133 -1.45 31.71 -2.16
N GLN A 134 -1.63 31.16 -0.95
CA GLN A 134 -2.15 31.95 0.17
C GLN A 134 -1.20 33.08 0.58
N SER A 135 0.11 32.83 0.55
CA SER A 135 1.12 33.85 0.87
C SER A 135 1.09 34.98 -0.16
N GLU A 136 0.96 34.67 -1.45
CA GLU A 136 0.80 35.67 -2.51
C GLU A 136 -0.47 36.51 -2.34
N LEU A 137 -1.60 35.87 -2.02
CA LEU A 137 -2.86 36.57 -1.76
C LEU A 137 -2.77 37.48 -0.54
N GLN A 138 -2.05 37.07 0.51
CA GLN A 138 -1.80 37.88 1.70
C GLN A 138 -0.89 39.08 1.42
N LEU A 139 0.09 38.94 0.54
CA LEU A 139 0.95 40.07 0.10
C LEU A 139 0.19 41.07 -0.78
N ALA A 140 -0.81 40.59 -1.54
CA ALA A 140 -1.63 41.41 -2.40
C ALA A 140 -2.76 42.16 -1.66
N LEU A 141 -3.12 41.72 -0.45
CA LEU A 141 -4.10 42.34 0.44
C LEU A 141 -3.46 43.48 1.25
#